data_AF-D9XZ02-F1
#
_entry.id   AF-D9XZ02-F1
#
_cell.length_a   1.000
_cell.length_b   1.000
_cell.length_c   1.000
_cell.angle_alpha   90.00
_cell.angle_beta   90.00
_cell.angle_gamma   90.00
#
_symmetry.space_group_name_H-M   'P 1'
#
loop_
_entity.id
_entity.type
_entity.pdbx_description
1 polymer ?
#
loop_
_entity_poly.entity_id
_entity_poly.type
_entity_poly.pdbx_seq_one_letter_code
_entity_poly.pdbx_strand_id
1 'polypeptide(L)'
;MPFPQGAYRGAGGVATIGVSNLLVCRPGLAPAVADAVTRLLVLRATALVPAHAVGAQFLDVRTLIGTGSVPLHPGAVSAYRSLHG
;
A
#
# COMPACT_ATOMS: atom_id res chain seq x y z
N MET A 1 5.07 7.58 -15.30
CA MET A 1 3.71 7.88 -15.82
C MET A 1 3.45 9.36 -15.62
N PRO A 2 2.96 10.11 -16.61
CA PRO A 2 2.62 11.52 -16.39
C PRO A 2 1.50 11.64 -15.36
N PHE A 3 1.56 12.70 -14.54
CA PHE A 3 0.47 13.05 -13.65
C PHE A 3 -0.75 13.45 -14.50
N PRO A 4 -1.95 12.90 -14.22
CA PRO A 4 -3.08 13.02 -15.13
C PRO A 4 -3.60 14.45 -15.27
N GLN A 5 -4.01 14.80 -16.49
CA GLN A 5 -4.71 16.06 -16.75
C GLN A 5 -6.04 16.09 -15.98
N GLY A 6 -6.41 17.25 -15.45
CA GLY A 6 -7.68 17.42 -14.73
C GLY A 6 -7.67 16.97 -13.26
N ALA A 7 -6.55 16.45 -12.75
CA ALA A 7 -6.37 16.25 -11.32
C ALA A 7 -6.39 17.57 -10.52
N TYR A 8 -5.94 18.66 -11.14
CA TYR A 8 -6.17 20.02 -10.66
C TYR A 8 -6.90 20.84 -11.73
N ARG A 9 -7.90 21.63 -11.31
CA ARG A 9 -8.70 22.45 -12.23
C ARG A 9 -7.78 23.41 -13.01
N GLY A 10 -7.85 23.34 -14.34
CA GLY A 10 -7.08 24.19 -15.24
C GLY A 10 -5.63 23.75 -15.47
N ALA A 11 -5.16 22.67 -14.83
CA ALA A 11 -3.81 22.16 -15.05
C ALA A 11 -3.77 21.11 -16.19
N GLY A 12 -2.75 21.22 -17.05
CA GLY A 12 -2.40 20.19 -18.02
C GLY A 12 -1.79 18.95 -17.35
N GLY A 13 -1.60 17.88 -18.12
CA GLY A 13 -0.82 16.73 -17.67
C GLY A 13 0.67 17.11 -17.52
N VAL A 14 1.33 16.64 -16.47
CA VAL A 14 2.72 16.98 -16.16
C VAL A 14 3.58 15.72 -16.16
N ALA A 15 4.69 15.74 -16.91
CA ALA A 15 5.69 14.68 -16.83
C ALA A 15 6.45 14.79 -15.50
N THR A 16 6.39 13.74 -14.69
CA THR A 16 7.03 13.68 -13.37
C THR A 16 7.41 12.23 -13.03
N ILE A 17 8.11 12.06 -11.91
CA ILE A 17 8.43 10.76 -11.33
C ILE A 17 7.45 10.43 -10.19
N GLY A 18 7.12 9.16 -10.04
CA GLY A 18 6.36 8.63 -8.91
C GLY A 18 7.19 7.62 -8.14
N VAL A 19 7.04 7.61 -6.82
CA VAL A 19 7.66 6.63 -5.93
C VAL A 19 6.59 5.97 -5.06
N SER A 20 6.84 4.74 -4.63
CA SER A 20 5.92 4.00 -3.75
C SER A 20 5.94 4.57 -2.34
N ASN A 21 4.76 4.74 -1.74
CA ASN A 21 4.63 4.97 -0.31
C ASN A 21 4.70 3.64 0.43
N LEU A 22 5.48 3.60 1.52
CA LEU A 22 5.60 2.42 2.36
C LEU A 22 4.94 2.66 3.72
N LEU A 23 4.18 1.69 4.21
CA LEU A 23 3.78 1.62 5.61
C LEU A 23 4.84 0.82 6.37
N VAL A 24 5.55 1.48 7.26
CA VAL A 24 6.66 0.89 8.03
C VAL A 24 6.33 0.79 9.51
N CYS A 25 7.03 -0.11 10.21
CA CYS A 25 6.92 -0.28 11.64
C CYS A 25 8.30 -0.43 12.29
N ARG A 26 8.36 -0.30 13.62
CA ARG A 26 9.60 -0.56 14.36
C ARG A 26 9.95 -2.05 14.26
N PRO A 27 11.25 -2.43 14.19
CA PRO A 27 11.66 -3.83 14.12
C PRO A 27 11.19 -4.70 15.30
N GLY A 28 11.01 -4.10 16.48
CA GLY A 28 10.52 -4.78 17.69
C GLY A 28 9.00 -4.76 17.86
N LEU A 29 8.23 -4.46 16.81
CA LEU A 29 6.76 -4.57 16.89
C LEU A 29 6.39 -6.04 17.12
N ALA A 30 5.40 -6.30 17.98
CA ALA A 30 4.95 -7.66 18.22
C ALA A 30 4.50 -8.32 16.89
N PRO A 31 5.00 -9.54 16.55
CA PRO A 31 4.64 -10.20 15.29
C PRO A 31 3.15 -10.36 15.05
N ALA A 32 2.38 -10.65 16.11
CA ALA A 32 0.93 -10.76 16.04
C ALA A 32 0.25 -9.45 15.60
N VAL A 33 0.78 -8.29 16.02
CA VAL A 33 0.23 -6.98 15.63
C VAL A 33 0.52 -6.71 14.15
N ALA A 34 1.74 -6.99 13.69
CA ALA A 34 2.09 -6.84 12.29
C ALA A 34 1.26 -7.78 11.38
N ASP A 35 1.06 -9.04 11.79
CA ASP A 35 0.21 -9.99 11.08
C ASP A 35 -1.23 -9.47 10.96
N ALA A 36 -1.81 -9.04 12.08
CA ALA A 36 -3.19 -8.53 12.12
C ALA A 36 -3.39 -7.30 11.23
N VAL A 37 -2.45 -6.34 11.28
CA VAL A 37 -2.48 -5.14 10.43
C VAL A 37 -2.34 -5.51 8.96
N THR A 38 -1.41 -6.42 8.60
CA THR A 38 -1.26 -6.88 7.21
C THR A 38 -2.54 -7.55 6.69
N ARG A 39 -3.18 -8.41 7.50
CA ARG A 39 -4.46 -9.03 7.13
C ARG A 39 -5.56 -7.99 6.95
N LEU A 40 -5.64 -6.99 7.83
CA LEU A 40 -6.62 -5.91 7.70
C LEU A 40 -6.45 -5.16 6.37
N LEU A 41 -5.21 -4.79 6.04
CA LEU A 41 -4.90 -4.07 4.80
C LEU A 41 -5.24 -4.91 3.57
N VAL A 42 -4.92 -6.20 3.57
CA VAL A 42 -5.20 -7.09 2.42
C VAL A 42 -6.69 -7.38 2.29
N LEU A 43 -7.36 -7.77 3.37
CA LEU A 43 -8.73 -8.27 3.33
C LEU A 43 -9.78 -7.16 3.30
N ARG A 44 -9.45 -5.96 3.78
CA ARG A 44 -10.39 -4.84 3.93
C ARG A 44 -9.93 -3.57 3.22
N ALA A 45 -9.00 -3.67 2.26
CA ALA A 45 -8.53 -2.56 1.43
C ALA A 45 -9.66 -1.65 0.94
N THR A 46 -10.75 -2.21 0.42
CA THR A 46 -11.89 -1.46 -0.12
C THR A 46 -12.66 -0.64 0.93
N ALA A 47 -12.61 -1.06 2.20
CA ALA A 47 -13.20 -0.30 3.31
C ALA A 47 -12.28 0.81 3.82
N LEU A 48 -11.00 0.77 3.47
CA LEU A 48 -9.98 1.74 3.90
C LEU A 48 -9.72 2.83 2.85
N VAL A 49 -10.06 2.58 1.58
CA VAL A 49 -9.92 3.56 0.49
C VAL A 49 -11.23 4.33 0.31
N PRO A 50 -11.27 5.65 0.55
CA PRO A 50 -12.46 6.46 0.32
C PRO A 50 -12.86 6.48 -1.16
N ALA A 51 -14.17 6.48 -1.45
CA ALA A 51 -14.69 6.50 -2.82
C ALA A 51 -14.23 7.71 -3.66
N HIS A 52 -13.91 8.83 -3.00
CA HIS A 52 -13.43 10.07 -3.63
C HIS A 52 -11.90 10.20 -3.64
N ALA A 53 -11.17 9.14 -3.27
CA ALA A 53 -9.72 9.17 -3.24
C ALA A 53 -9.14 9.08 -4.67
N VAL A 54 -9.18 10.19 -5.39
CA VAL A 54 -8.59 10.35 -6.72
C VAL A 54 -7.07 10.25 -6.57
N GLY A 55 -6.49 9.18 -7.12
CA GLY A 55 -5.06 8.91 -7.02
C GLY A 55 -4.61 8.12 -5.78
N ALA A 56 -5.51 7.72 -4.87
CA ALA A 56 -5.19 6.74 -3.81
C ALA A 56 -5.50 5.29 -4.23
N GLN A 57 -5.32 4.99 -5.52
CA GLN A 57 -5.62 3.70 -6.15
C GLN A 57 -4.64 2.58 -5.71
N PHE A 58 -4.05 2.66 -4.51
CA PHE A 58 -2.78 2.00 -4.19
C PHE A 58 -2.83 0.94 -3.09
N LEU A 59 -4.02 0.61 -2.56
CA LEU A 59 -4.21 -0.64 -1.83
C LEU A 59 -4.58 -1.77 -2.79
N ASP A 60 -3.77 -1.95 -3.84
CA ASP A 60 -3.83 -3.16 -4.66
C ASP A 60 -3.11 -4.27 -3.91
N VAL A 61 -3.88 -5.29 -3.52
CA VAL A 61 -3.38 -6.47 -2.80
C VAL A 61 -2.19 -7.12 -3.51
N ARG A 62 -2.15 -7.07 -4.85
CA ARG A 62 -1.08 -7.66 -5.66
C ARG A 62 0.26 -6.94 -5.49
N THR A 63 0.24 -5.66 -5.13
CA THR A 63 1.45 -4.83 -4.99
C THR A 63 1.83 -4.57 -3.54
N LEU A 64 0.92 -4.83 -2.59
CA LEU A 64 1.11 -4.59 -1.15
C LEU A 64 2.32 -5.32 -0.51
N ILE A 65 2.76 -6.43 -1.09
CA ILE A 65 3.96 -7.16 -0.63
C ILE A 65 5.28 -6.48 -1.10
N GLY A 66 5.22 -5.61 -2.11
CA GLY A 66 6.37 -4.97 -2.73
C GLY A 66 6.93 -3.82 -1.90
N THR A 67 7.85 -4.12 -0.98
CA THR A 67 8.49 -3.13 -0.09
C THR A 67 9.84 -2.61 -0.60
N GLY A 68 10.24 -2.98 -1.82
CA GLY A 68 11.54 -2.59 -2.38
C GLY A 68 12.70 -3.15 -1.55
N SER A 69 13.61 -2.26 -1.11
CA SER A 69 14.77 -2.64 -0.28
C SER A 69 14.45 -2.76 1.22
N VAL A 70 13.24 -2.39 1.65
CA VAL A 70 12.86 -2.48 3.06
C VAL A 70 12.37 -3.90 3.35
N PRO A 71 12.97 -4.64 4.31
CA PRO A 71 12.55 -5.99 4.62
C PRO A 71 11.16 -6.01 5.25
N LEU A 72 10.37 -7.03 4.90
CA LEU A 72 9.07 -7.26 5.54
C LEU A 72 9.23 -7.70 6.99
N HIS A 73 8.34 -7.22 7.85
CA HIS A 73 8.24 -7.70 9.23
C HIS A 73 7.85 -9.19 9.26
N PRO A 74 8.42 -10.04 10.15
CA PRO A 74 8.09 -11.47 10.19
C PRO A 74 6.59 -11.77 10.30
N GLY A 75 5.86 -10.97 11.10
CA GLY A 75 4.40 -11.07 11.18
C GLY A 75 3.68 -10.78 9.86
N ALA A 76 4.14 -9.82 9.07
CA ALA A 76 3.59 -9.54 7.74
C ALA A 76 3.88 -10.68 6.76
N VAL A 77 5.08 -11.28 6.82
CA VAL A 77 5.43 -12.46 6.02
C VAL A 77 4.50 -13.63 6.33
N SER A 78 4.24 -13.91 7.61
CA SER A 78 3.28 -14.94 8.02
C SER A 78 1.88 -14.70 7.46
N ALA A 79 1.37 -13.47 7.57
CA ALA A 79 0.08 -13.09 7.01
C ALA A 79 0.00 -13.33 5.50
N TYR A 80 0.99 -12.84 4.73
CA TYR A 80 1.01 -13.04 3.28
C TYR A 80 1.07 -14.52 2.89
N ARG A 81 1.91 -15.31 3.57
CA ARG A 81 2.01 -16.77 3.34
C ARG A 81 0.70 -17.47 3.62
N SER A 82 0.00 -17.15 4.71
CA SER A 82 -1.31 -17.76 5.02
C SER A 82 -2.41 -17.38 4.04
N LEU A 83 -2.29 -16.24 3.34
CA LEU A 83 -3.31 -15.76 2.39
C LEU A 83 -3.05 -16.23 0.95
N HIS A 84 -1.82 -16.67 0.63
CA HIS A 84 -1.40 -17.07 -0.72
C HIS A 84 -0.88 -18.52 -0.78
N GLY A 85 -0.80 -19.20 0.37
CA GLY A 85 -0.46 -20.63 0.48
C GLY A 85 -1.69 -21.52 0.43
#